data_AF-A0AAJ6AY66-F1
#
_entry.id   AF-A0AAJ6AY66-F1
#
_cell.length_a   1.000
_cell.length_b   1.000
_cell.length_c   1.000
_cell.angle_alpha   90.00
_cell.angle_beta   90.00
_cell.angle_gamma   90.00
#
_symmetry.space_group_name_H-M   'P 1'
#
loop_
_entity.id
_entity.type
_entity.pdbx_description
1 polymer ?
#
loop_
_entity_poly.entity_id
_entity_poly.type
_entity_poly.pdbx_seq_one_letter_code
_entity_poly.pdbx_strand_id
1 'polypeptide(L)'
;MSWVRTFVRFSLESPGEAPGESFALIDERLSAPADEAVQDALNNFVQGLNGHGEAELLIGFPAAPCILPLHTSNRKGFLDYATRNPVHPVRIRRTADHGGSEWALTPRDGDADSYRLTFTLPQHIENWIVSAGEDGKRRRSAAIKADFLSNITIYRMKHSTLNVYQLMYEPTELRRR
;
A
#
# COMPACT_ATOMS: atom_id res chain seq x y z
N MET A 1 19.70 18.75 5.11
CA MET A 1 18.73 19.19 4.08
C MET A 1 18.31 17.96 3.27
N SER A 2 17.05 17.52 3.36
CA SER A 2 16.57 16.30 2.67
C SER A 2 16.30 16.60 1.19
N TRP A 3 17.08 15.97 0.30
CA TRP A 3 16.94 16.06 -1.16
C TRP A 3 15.54 15.65 -1.66
N VAL A 4 14.88 14.72 -0.94
CA VAL A 4 13.53 14.23 -1.24
C VAL A 4 12.51 15.37 -1.25
N ARG A 5 12.59 16.31 -0.30
CA ARG A 5 11.71 17.48 -0.27
C ARG A 5 11.95 18.40 -1.47
N THR A 6 13.20 18.60 -1.87
CA THR A 6 13.55 19.43 -3.03
C THR A 6 13.04 18.82 -4.33
N PHE A 7 13.15 17.50 -4.48
CA PHE A 7 12.67 16.78 -5.67
C PHE A 7 11.15 16.82 -5.77
N VAL A 8 10.43 16.55 -4.67
CA VAL A 8 8.96 16.65 -4.62
C VAL A 8 8.49 18.09 -4.87
N ARG A 9 9.20 19.10 -4.36
CA ARG A 9 8.87 20.51 -4.57
C ARG A 9 9.15 20.97 -6.01
N PHE A 10 10.21 20.47 -6.62
CA PHE A 10 10.55 20.73 -8.02
C PHE A 10 9.52 20.10 -8.96
N SER A 11 9.03 18.89 -8.64
CA SER A 11 7.97 18.22 -9.40
C SER A 11 6.57 18.81 -9.22
N LEU A 12 6.35 19.74 -8.27
CA LEU A 12 5.02 20.27 -7.92
C LEU A 12 4.87 21.80 -8.06
N GLU A 13 5.82 22.51 -8.68
CA GLU A 13 5.76 23.96 -9.01
C GLU A 13 5.04 24.88 -7.99
N SER A 14 5.27 24.68 -6.68
CA SER A 14 4.60 25.48 -5.63
C SER A 14 5.53 26.54 -5.01
N PRO A 15 5.14 27.84 -4.96
CA PRO A 15 6.00 28.92 -4.44
C PRO A 15 6.16 28.93 -2.91
N GLY A 16 7.23 29.61 -2.45
CA GLY A 16 7.80 29.65 -1.10
C GLY A 16 6.86 30.06 0.05
N GLU A 17 7.07 29.51 1.26
CA GLU A 17 7.78 30.24 2.35
C GLU A 17 8.56 29.27 3.29
N ALA A 18 9.59 29.77 3.99
CA ALA A 18 10.41 29.10 5.03
C ALA A 18 10.38 29.97 6.32
N PRO A 19 11.03 29.66 7.48
CA PRO A 19 11.87 28.52 7.89
C PRO A 19 11.54 27.97 9.31
N GLY A 20 12.18 26.86 9.73
CA GLY A 20 12.14 26.43 11.13
C GLY A 20 12.63 25.01 11.42
N GLU A 21 13.88 24.94 11.86
CA GLU A 21 14.49 23.92 12.75
C GLU A 21 14.98 22.56 12.21
N SER A 22 16.21 22.29 12.66
CA SER A 22 17.10 21.16 12.44
C SER A 22 16.57 19.85 12.98
N PHE A 23 16.69 18.79 12.18
CA PHE A 23 16.95 17.45 12.69
C PHE A 23 18.00 16.78 11.79
N ALA A 24 19.24 16.78 12.27
CA ALA A 24 20.28 15.89 11.76
C ALA A 24 20.09 14.53 12.42
N LEU A 25 20.16 13.46 11.61
CA LEU A 25 20.79 12.16 11.88
C LEU A 25 20.25 11.15 10.84
N ILE A 26 20.93 11.03 9.70
CA ILE A 26 20.91 9.79 8.90
C ILE A 26 22.35 9.54 8.44
N ASP A 27 22.88 8.39 8.84
CA ASP A 27 24.18 7.85 8.49
C ASP A 27 24.21 7.46 6.99
N GLU A 28 25.04 8.13 6.20
CA GLU A 28 25.12 8.02 4.73
C GLU A 28 25.48 6.62 4.22
N ARG A 29 25.91 5.69 5.09
CA ARG A 29 26.25 4.30 4.69
C ARG A 29 25.06 3.35 4.59
N LEU A 30 23.89 3.71 5.10
CA LEU A 30 22.65 2.91 5.00
C LEU A 30 21.73 3.36 3.85
N SER A 31 22.06 4.46 3.17
CA SER A 31 21.17 5.13 2.21
C SER A 31 21.08 4.43 0.86
N ALA A 32 22.17 3.88 0.31
CA ALA A 32 22.16 3.37 -1.07
C ALA A 32 21.11 2.28 -1.39
N PRO A 33 20.92 1.22 -0.58
CA PRO A 33 19.88 0.22 -0.84
C PRO A 33 18.47 0.70 -0.45
N ALA A 34 18.36 1.64 0.49
CA ALA A 34 17.09 2.27 0.85
C ALA A 34 16.61 3.20 -0.27
N ASP A 35 17.53 3.89 -0.93
CA ASP A 35 17.26 4.81 -2.03
C ASP A 35 16.73 4.05 -3.27
N GLU A 36 17.29 2.88 -3.59
CA GLU A 36 16.81 2.04 -4.71
C GLU A 36 15.41 1.48 -4.46
N ALA A 37 15.13 0.98 -3.25
CA ALA A 37 13.80 0.50 -2.88
C ALA A 37 12.74 1.63 -2.87
N VAL A 38 13.14 2.84 -2.47
CA VAL A 38 12.29 4.04 -2.53
C VAL A 38 12.06 4.46 -3.98
N GLN A 39 13.09 4.42 -4.82
CA GLN A 39 13.01 4.72 -6.25
C GLN A 39 12.07 3.74 -6.97
N ASP A 40 12.17 2.46 -6.67
CA ASP A 40 11.30 1.42 -7.25
C ASP A 40 9.84 1.58 -6.81
N ALA A 41 9.61 1.92 -5.54
CA ALA A 41 8.28 2.23 -5.05
C ALA A 41 7.68 3.45 -5.78
N LEU A 42 8.49 4.49 -6.04
CA LEU A 42 8.08 5.68 -6.78
C LEU A 42 7.86 5.40 -8.27
N ASN A 43 8.67 4.55 -8.89
CA ASN A 43 8.52 4.18 -10.30
C ASN A 43 7.25 3.35 -10.52
N ASN A 44 6.99 2.37 -9.65
CA ASN A 44 5.75 1.59 -9.66
C ASN A 44 4.53 2.51 -9.44
N PHE A 45 4.67 3.50 -8.57
CA PHE A 45 3.65 4.52 -8.32
C PHE A 45 3.35 5.37 -9.57
N VAL A 46 4.37 5.88 -10.26
CA VAL A 46 4.19 6.67 -11.50
C VAL A 46 3.59 5.83 -12.62
N GLN A 47 4.00 4.56 -12.76
CA GLN A 47 3.41 3.66 -13.76
C GLN A 47 1.93 3.38 -13.47
N GLY A 48 1.55 3.18 -12.20
CA GLY A 48 0.16 2.99 -11.79
C GLY A 48 -0.73 4.21 -12.06
N LEU A 49 -0.19 5.42 -11.92
CA LEU A 49 -0.88 6.68 -12.25
C LEU A 49 -1.11 6.84 -13.76
N ASN A 50 -0.09 6.52 -14.57
CA ASN A 50 -0.15 6.69 -16.03
C ASN A 50 -1.02 5.66 -16.74
N GLY A 51 -1.19 4.45 -16.17
CA GLY A 51 -2.00 3.39 -16.77
C GLY A 51 -3.53 3.58 -16.63
N HIS A 52 -3.98 4.46 -15.74
CA HIS A 52 -5.39 4.58 -15.36
C HIS A 52 -5.85 6.03 -15.27
N GLY A 53 -5.88 6.73 -16.41
CA GLY A 53 -6.13 8.19 -16.54
C GLY A 53 -7.44 8.77 -15.97
N GLU A 54 -8.29 7.97 -15.31
CA GLU A 54 -9.48 8.45 -14.57
C GLU A 54 -9.62 7.85 -13.16
N ALA A 55 -8.72 6.95 -12.74
CA ALA A 55 -8.78 6.31 -11.43
C ALA A 55 -8.05 7.17 -10.38
N GLU A 56 -8.78 7.73 -9.41
CA GLU A 56 -8.19 8.30 -8.20
C GLU A 56 -7.45 7.18 -7.46
N LEU A 57 -6.11 7.19 -7.53
CA LEU A 57 -5.25 6.18 -6.92
C LEU A 57 -5.35 6.30 -5.39
N LEU A 58 -5.73 5.20 -4.73
CA LEU A 58 -5.69 5.11 -3.27
C LEU A 58 -4.30 4.63 -2.85
N ILE A 59 -3.76 5.18 -1.77
CA ILE A 59 -2.43 4.83 -1.28
C ILE A 59 -2.56 4.21 0.10
N GLY A 60 -2.10 2.97 0.22
CA GLY A 60 -2.03 2.22 1.47
C GLY A 60 -0.63 2.23 2.08
N PHE A 61 -0.57 2.45 3.39
CA PHE A 61 0.62 2.40 4.21
C PHE A 61 0.51 1.19 5.15
N PRO A 62 1.09 0.04 4.77
CA PRO A 62 1.13 -1.15 5.61
C PRO A 62 1.98 -0.94 6.87
N ALA A 63 1.96 -1.91 7.79
CA ALA A 63 2.87 -2.00 8.93
C ALA A 63 4.30 -2.43 8.52
N ALA A 64 4.73 -2.03 7.32
CA ALA A 64 5.99 -2.35 6.69
C ALA A 64 6.53 -1.12 5.96
N PRO A 65 7.85 -1.00 5.74
CA PRO A 65 8.47 0.15 5.07
C PRO A 65 8.26 0.12 3.55
N CYS A 66 7.01 0.04 3.11
CA CYS A 66 6.63 0.11 1.71
C CYS A 66 5.31 0.87 1.54
N ILE A 67 5.01 1.22 0.30
CA ILE A 67 3.77 1.89 -0.08
C ILE A 67 3.02 0.95 -1.03
N LEU A 68 1.71 0.85 -0.87
CA LEU A 68 0.84 0.03 -1.71
C LEU A 68 -0.05 0.93 -2.55
N PRO A 69 0.18 1.04 -3.86
CA PRO A 69 -0.80 1.55 -4.80
C PRO A 69 -2.03 0.63 -4.79
N LEU A 70 -3.18 1.16 -4.36
CA LEU A 70 -4.43 0.42 -4.26
C LEU A 70 -5.33 0.81 -5.44
N HIS A 71 -5.63 -0.17 -6.27
CA HIS A 71 -6.52 -0.05 -7.42
C HIS A 71 -7.93 -0.51 -7.05
N THR A 72 -8.96 0.14 -7.59
CA THR A 72 -10.34 -0.30 -7.41
C THR A 72 -11.20 0.09 -8.59
N SER A 73 -12.09 -0.82 -8.99
CA SER A 73 -13.14 -0.54 -9.98
C SER A 73 -14.38 0.11 -9.36
N ASN A 74 -14.52 0.09 -8.02
CA ASN A 74 -15.67 0.65 -7.29
C ASN A 74 -15.20 1.56 -6.15
N ARG A 75 -14.60 2.70 -6.51
CA ARG A 75 -14.16 3.73 -5.55
C ARG A 75 -15.29 4.18 -4.63
N LYS A 76 -16.48 4.41 -5.19
CA LYS A 76 -17.63 4.89 -4.42
C LYS A 76 -18.01 3.88 -3.33
N GLY A 77 -18.09 2.59 -3.67
CA GLY A 77 -18.36 1.52 -2.71
C GLY A 77 -17.32 1.47 -1.59
N PHE A 78 -16.04 1.60 -1.92
CA PHE A 78 -14.98 1.68 -0.91
C PHE A 78 -15.17 2.88 0.02
N LEU A 79 -15.34 4.10 -0.53
CA LEU A 79 -15.48 5.31 0.27
C LEU A 79 -16.75 5.30 1.14
N ASP A 80 -17.86 4.83 0.60
CA ASP A 80 -19.14 4.73 1.33
C ASP A 80 -19.02 3.71 2.48
N TYR A 81 -18.30 2.61 2.28
CA TYR A 81 -18.04 1.63 3.33
C TYR A 81 -17.06 2.17 4.39
N ALA A 82 -15.91 2.71 3.95
CA ALA A 82 -14.84 3.18 4.83
C ALA A 82 -15.23 4.43 5.63
N THR A 83 -16.11 5.28 5.09
CA THR A 83 -16.65 6.44 5.84
C THR A 83 -17.55 5.97 6.99
N ARG A 84 -18.32 4.90 6.79
CA ARG A 84 -19.18 4.32 7.83
C ARG A 84 -18.40 3.48 8.83
N ASN A 85 -17.32 2.84 8.37
CA ASN A 85 -16.47 1.96 9.17
C ASN A 85 -14.99 2.37 8.98
N PRO A 86 -14.51 3.45 9.63
CA PRO A 86 -13.15 3.96 9.40
C PRO A 86 -12.06 2.95 9.76
N VAL A 87 -12.32 2.09 10.73
CA VAL A 87 -11.47 0.97 11.12
C VAL A 87 -12.28 -0.31 10.91
N HIS A 88 -11.82 -1.23 10.07
CA HIS A 88 -12.56 -2.46 9.80
C HIS A 88 -11.67 -3.62 9.36
N PRO A 89 -12.12 -4.87 9.63
CA PRO A 89 -11.40 -6.05 9.22
C PRO A 89 -11.54 -6.32 7.71
N VAL A 90 -10.45 -6.81 7.11
CA VAL A 90 -10.36 -7.17 5.68
C VAL A 90 -9.81 -8.57 5.48
N ARG A 91 -10.25 -9.21 4.41
CA ARG A 91 -9.67 -10.45 3.88
C ARG A 91 -8.65 -10.11 2.81
N ILE A 92 -7.48 -10.72 2.92
CA ILE A 92 -6.40 -10.59 1.96
C ILE A 92 -6.20 -11.91 1.22
N ARG A 93 -6.24 -11.89 -0.10
CA ARG A 93 -6.00 -13.05 -0.97
C ARG A 93 -4.97 -12.71 -2.04
N ARG A 94 -4.07 -13.65 -2.31
CA ARG A 94 -3.15 -13.58 -3.44
C ARG A 94 -3.85 -14.20 -4.64
N THR A 95 -3.95 -13.47 -5.74
CA THR A 95 -4.49 -13.90 -7.02
C THR A 95 -3.35 -14.01 -8.01
N ALA A 96 -3.30 -15.11 -8.76
CA ALA A 96 -2.36 -15.26 -9.86
C ALA A 96 -3.12 -14.91 -11.13
N ASP A 97 -3.01 -13.66 -11.58
CA ASP A 97 -3.61 -13.25 -12.85
C ASP A 97 -2.62 -12.40 -13.65
N HIS A 98 -2.57 -12.66 -14.96
CA HIS A 98 -1.77 -11.93 -15.96
C HIS A 98 -0.29 -11.66 -15.63
N GLY A 99 0.52 -12.72 -15.46
CA GLY A 99 1.99 -12.60 -15.51
C GLY A 99 2.66 -11.96 -14.28
N GLY A 100 1.87 -11.51 -13.31
CA GLY A 100 2.30 -11.03 -12.00
C GLY A 100 1.45 -11.63 -10.88
N SER A 101 1.90 -11.47 -9.64
CA SER A 101 1.09 -11.85 -8.48
C SER A 101 0.39 -10.62 -7.94
N GLU A 102 -0.93 -10.60 -8.07
CA GLU A 102 -1.79 -9.53 -7.57
C GLU A 102 -2.33 -9.94 -6.19
N TRP A 103 -2.58 -8.96 -5.32
CA TRP A 103 -3.23 -9.15 -4.04
C TRP A 103 -4.55 -8.42 -4.02
N ALA A 104 -5.57 -9.05 -3.45
CA ALA A 104 -6.91 -8.52 -3.32
C ALA A 104 -7.31 -8.34 -1.86
N LEU A 105 -7.82 -7.16 -1.54
CA LEU A 105 -8.46 -6.78 -0.27
C LEU A 105 -9.97 -6.72 -0.48
N THR A 106 -10.72 -7.36 0.41
CA THR A 106 -12.18 -7.29 0.48
C THR A 106 -12.60 -7.12 1.93
N PRO A 107 -13.69 -6.40 2.23
CA PRO A 107 -14.16 -6.28 3.60
C PRO A 107 -14.54 -7.66 4.16
N ARG A 108 -14.23 -7.90 5.43
CA ARG A 108 -14.61 -9.15 6.09
C ARG A 108 -16.10 -9.17 6.39
N ASP A 109 -16.60 -8.04 6.89
CA ASP A 109 -17.98 -7.85 7.32
C ASP A 109 -18.78 -7.14 6.21
N GLY A 110 -20.03 -7.53 6.01
CA GLY A 110 -20.88 -7.05 4.91
C GLY A 110 -20.81 -7.90 3.63
N ASP A 111 -21.50 -7.45 2.58
CA ASP A 111 -21.48 -8.13 1.29
C ASP A 111 -20.05 -8.11 0.73
N ALA A 112 -19.57 -9.28 0.31
CA ALA A 112 -18.22 -9.45 -0.24
C ALA A 112 -17.95 -8.55 -1.47
N ASP A 113 -19.01 -8.02 -2.07
CA ASP A 113 -19.00 -7.11 -3.22
C ASP A 113 -19.07 -5.62 -2.84
N SER A 114 -19.04 -5.28 -1.54
CA SER A 114 -19.09 -3.88 -1.07
C SER A 114 -17.96 -3.04 -1.68
N TYR A 115 -16.75 -3.60 -1.72
CA TYR A 115 -15.64 -3.11 -2.54
C TYR A 115 -14.56 -4.19 -2.69
N ARG A 116 -13.73 -4.06 -3.74
CA ARG A 116 -12.48 -4.80 -3.92
C ARG A 116 -11.36 -3.80 -4.19
N LEU A 117 -10.27 -3.91 -3.43
CA LEU A 117 -9.02 -3.22 -3.75
C LEU A 117 -7.99 -4.24 -4.23
N THR A 118 -7.18 -3.88 -5.20
CA THR A 118 -6.04 -4.69 -5.62
C THR A 118 -4.74 -3.94 -5.56
N PHE A 119 -3.65 -4.66 -5.37
CA PHE A 119 -2.30 -4.10 -5.31
C PHE A 119 -1.26 -5.16 -5.65
N THR A 120 -0.04 -4.70 -5.89
CA THR A 120 1.15 -5.54 -6.05
C THR A 120 2.12 -5.28 -4.90
N LEU A 121 2.85 -6.31 -4.48
CA LEU A 121 3.94 -6.12 -3.55
C LEU A 121 5.22 -5.69 -4.30
N PRO A 122 6.16 -5.01 -3.61
CA PRO A 122 7.50 -4.80 -4.13
C PRO A 122 8.11 -6.09 -4.68
N GLN A 123 8.78 -6.00 -5.83
CA GLN A 123 9.22 -7.18 -6.59
C GLN A 123 10.12 -8.12 -5.77
N HIS A 124 10.97 -7.59 -4.90
CA HIS A 124 11.83 -8.39 -4.03
C HIS A 124 11.03 -9.25 -3.03
N ILE A 125 9.90 -8.75 -2.53
CA ILE A 125 8.99 -9.51 -1.66
C ILE A 125 8.29 -10.61 -2.48
N GLU A 126 7.79 -10.28 -3.68
CA GLU A 126 7.19 -11.30 -4.55
C GLU A 126 8.18 -12.41 -4.91
N ASN A 127 9.40 -12.04 -5.31
CA ASN A 127 10.49 -12.98 -5.62
C ASN A 127 10.82 -13.88 -4.42
N TRP A 128 10.85 -13.28 -3.22
CA TRP A 128 11.03 -14.04 -1.99
C TRP A 128 9.87 -15.01 -1.74
N ILE A 129 8.62 -14.67 -2.04
CA ILE A 129 7.49 -15.60 -1.90
C ILE A 129 7.62 -16.75 -2.92
N VAL A 130 7.80 -16.43 -4.21
CA VAL A 130 7.75 -17.42 -5.30
C VAL A 130 8.96 -18.34 -5.37
N SER A 131 10.11 -17.94 -4.80
CA SER A 131 11.32 -18.77 -4.74
C SER A 131 11.17 -20.00 -3.81
N ALA A 132 10.07 -20.10 -3.06
CA ALA A 132 9.77 -21.28 -2.26
C ALA A 132 9.03 -22.35 -3.09
N GLY A 133 9.14 -23.63 -2.69
CA GLY A 133 8.19 -24.65 -3.14
C GLY A 133 6.76 -24.34 -2.70
N GLU A 134 5.75 -25.05 -3.22
CA GLU A 134 4.32 -24.72 -3.01
C GLU A 134 3.90 -24.54 -1.54
N ASP A 135 4.31 -25.45 -0.65
CA ASP A 135 4.04 -25.31 0.79
C ASP A 135 4.75 -24.09 1.41
N GLY A 136 5.95 -23.80 0.90
CA GLY A 136 6.70 -22.60 1.26
C GLY A 136 6.02 -21.32 0.81
N LYS A 137 5.42 -21.29 -0.40
CA LYS A 137 4.69 -20.12 -0.92
C LYS A 137 3.50 -19.79 -0.04
N ARG A 138 2.75 -20.81 0.40
CA ARG A 138 1.61 -20.63 1.33
C ARG A 138 2.06 -20.06 2.66
N ARG A 139 3.14 -20.60 3.25
CA ARG A 139 3.69 -20.11 4.52
C ARG A 139 4.23 -18.68 4.41
N ARG A 140 5.01 -18.38 3.38
CA ARG A 140 5.55 -17.03 3.12
C ARG A 140 4.43 -16.02 2.84
N SER A 141 3.42 -16.41 2.09
CA SER A 141 2.23 -15.58 1.87
C SER A 141 1.47 -15.31 3.18
N ALA A 142 1.36 -16.30 4.07
CA ALA A 142 0.73 -16.11 5.38
C ALA A 142 1.56 -15.18 6.27
N ALA A 143 2.89 -15.32 6.27
CA ALA A 143 3.80 -14.43 7.00
C ALA A 143 3.67 -12.98 6.54
N ILE A 144 3.66 -12.72 5.22
CA ILE A 144 3.47 -11.36 4.70
C ILE A 144 2.12 -10.76 5.13
N LYS A 145 1.05 -11.56 5.13
CA LYS A 145 -0.25 -11.06 5.61
C LYS A 145 -0.22 -10.68 7.09
N ALA A 146 0.40 -11.51 7.91
CA ALA A 146 0.45 -11.34 9.36
C ALA A 146 1.44 -10.25 9.80
N ASP A 147 2.58 -10.13 9.13
CA ASP A 147 3.66 -9.26 9.56
C ASP A 147 3.57 -7.89 8.86
N PHE A 148 3.37 -7.88 7.54
CA PHE A 148 3.46 -6.64 6.76
C PHE A 148 2.07 -6.03 6.51
N LEU A 149 1.09 -6.87 6.21
CA LEU A 149 -0.26 -6.42 5.84
C LEU A 149 -1.27 -6.49 6.99
N SER A 150 -0.79 -6.62 8.24
CA SER A 150 -1.62 -6.69 9.46
C SER A 150 -2.52 -5.47 9.62
N ASN A 151 -2.00 -4.30 9.27
CA ASN A 151 -2.71 -3.04 9.25
C ASN A 151 -2.26 -2.23 8.05
N ILE A 152 -3.21 -1.77 7.23
CA ILE A 152 -2.98 -0.87 6.11
C ILE A 152 -3.74 0.42 6.38
N THR A 153 -3.01 1.52 6.54
CA THR A 153 -3.59 2.86 6.72
C THR A 153 -3.72 3.57 5.38
N ILE A 154 -4.87 4.16 5.09
CA ILE A 154 -5.12 4.95 3.88
C ILE A 154 -5.40 6.39 4.30
N TYR A 155 -4.61 7.31 3.76
CA TYR A 155 -4.81 8.75 3.95
C TYR A 155 -5.49 9.36 2.73
N ARG A 156 -6.53 10.14 2.97
CA ARG A 156 -7.25 10.84 1.90
C ARG A 156 -7.57 12.28 2.28
N MET A 157 -7.02 13.22 1.53
CA MET A 157 -7.36 14.64 1.64
C MET A 157 -8.56 14.96 0.74
N LYS A 158 -9.62 15.54 1.32
CA LYS A 158 -10.76 16.10 0.57
C LYS A 158 -11.13 17.45 1.16
N HIS A 159 -11.08 18.51 0.35
CA HIS A 159 -11.42 19.89 0.77
C HIS A 159 -10.79 20.27 2.13
N SER A 160 -9.48 20.08 2.25
CA SER A 160 -8.70 20.34 3.47
C SER A 160 -9.04 19.46 4.70
N THR A 161 -9.91 18.47 4.55
CA THR A 161 -10.18 17.46 5.58
C THR A 161 -9.36 16.20 5.32
N LEU A 162 -8.54 15.82 6.29
CA LEU A 162 -7.82 14.54 6.28
C LEU A 162 -8.76 13.44 6.78
N ASN A 163 -9.03 12.44 5.92
CA ASN A 163 -9.70 11.22 6.31
C ASN A 163 -8.65 10.11 6.41
N VAL A 164 -8.76 9.31 7.47
CA VAL A 164 -7.87 8.18 7.73
C VAL A 164 -8.72 6.93 7.82
N TYR A 165 -8.38 5.92 7.03
CA TYR A 165 -9.03 4.61 7.08
C TYR A 165 -7.99 3.54 7.44
N GLN A 166 -8.35 2.60 8.30
CA GLN A 166 -7.49 1.49 8.72
C GLN A 166 -8.12 0.15 8.34
N LEU A 167 -7.40 -0.59 7.50
CA LEU A 167 -7.78 -1.93 7.07
C LEU A 167 -7.00 -2.93 7.90
N MET A 168 -7.70 -3.68 8.75
CA MET A 168 -7.07 -4.65 9.65
C MET A 168 -7.14 -6.05 9.04
N TYR A 169 -6.01 -6.67 8.77
CA TYR A 169 -6.01 -8.08 8.40
C TYR A 169 -6.30 -8.93 9.63
N GLU A 170 -7.39 -9.68 9.56
CA GLU A 170 -7.66 -10.73 10.53
C GLU A 170 -7.48 -12.10 9.85
N PRO A 171 -6.58 -12.95 10.38
CA PRO A 171 -6.50 -14.33 9.96
C PRO A 171 -7.88 -14.97 10.15
N THR A 172 -8.44 -15.52 9.09
CA THR A 172 -9.62 -16.37 9.25
C THR A 172 -9.13 -17.58 10.03
N GLU A 173 -9.70 -17.85 11.21
CA GLU A 173 -9.41 -19.09 11.92
C GLU A 173 -9.59 -20.24 10.93
N LEU A 174 -8.49 -20.95 10.66
CA LEU A 174 -8.52 -22.22 9.96
C LEU A 174 -9.39 -23.13 10.81
N ARG A 175 -10.67 -23.25 10.43
CA ARG A 175 -11.58 -24.25 10.95
C ARG A 175 -10.95 -25.60 10.59
N ARG A 176 -10.14 -26.16 11.49
CA ARG A 176 -9.69 -27.56 11.42
C ARG A 176 -10.97 -28.39 11.37
N ARG A 177 -11.22 -29.02 10.23
CA ARG A 177 -12.08 -30.19 10.12
C ARG A 177 -11.18 -31.41 10.14
#